data_AF-A0A974BNQ0-F1
#
_entry.id   AF-A0A974BNQ0-F1
#
_cell.length_a   1.000
_cell.length_b   1.000
_cell.length_c   1.000
_cell.angle_alpha   90.00
_cell.angle_beta   90.00
_cell.angle_gamma   90.00
#
_symmetry.space_group_name_H-M   'P 1'
#
loop_
_entity.id
_entity.type
_entity.pdbx_description
1 polymer ?
#
loop_
_entity_poly.entity_id
_entity_poly.type
_entity_poly.pdbx_seq_one_letter_code
_entity_poly.pdbx_strand_id
1 'polypeptide(L)' 'MKYSPATGPPVTLNCEFCQQRQQLGGPIWAESLHDKDFVERILSALERNNSKRFKTAERIQGVLSMVTEVSVK' A
#
# COMPACT_ATOMS: atom_id res chain seq x y z
N MET A 1 4.26 13.65 -29.09
CA MET A 1 4.10 12.18 -28.97
C MET A 1 3.06 11.90 -27.90
N LYS A 2 2.17 10.91 -28.09
CA LYS A 2 1.31 10.42 -27.01
C LYS A 2 2.01 9.26 -26.33
N TYR A 3 2.27 9.37 -25.03
CA TYR A 3 2.62 8.23 -24.20
C TYR A 3 1.32 7.49 -23.87
N SER A 4 1.31 6.18 -24.10
CA SER A 4 0.20 5.30 -23.73
C SER A 4 0.76 4.15 -22.92
N PRO A 5 0.01 3.60 -21.95
CA PRO A 5 0.46 2.43 -21.21
C PRO A 5 0.78 1.27 -22.15
N ALA A 6 1.69 0.39 -21.71
CA ALA A 6 1.96 -0.84 -22.43
C ALA A 6 0.70 -1.74 -22.46
N THR A 7 0.64 -2.67 -23.41
CA THR A 7 -0.36 -3.76 -23.44
C THR A 7 0.38 -5.08 -23.26
N GLY A 8 -0.19 -6.03 -22.51
CA GLY A 8 0.35 -7.38 -22.31
C GLY A 8 -0.19 -8.01 -21.01
N PRO A 9 0.26 -9.21 -20.59
CA PRO A 9 1.10 -10.18 -21.30
C PRO A 9 0.18 -11.03 -22.25
N PRO A 10 0.20 -12.38 -22.38
CA PRO A 10 -0.68 -13.08 -23.34
C PRO A 10 -2.13 -13.25 -22.84
N VAL A 11 -2.74 -12.16 -22.38
CA VAL A 11 -4.17 -12.04 -22.05
C VAL A 11 -4.93 -11.43 -23.24
N THR A 12 -6.25 -11.61 -23.30
CA THR A 12 -7.05 -11.02 -24.39
C THR A 12 -6.95 -9.49 -24.38
N LEU A 13 -6.79 -8.90 -25.57
CA LEU A 13 -6.65 -7.45 -25.77
C LEU A 13 -7.72 -6.61 -25.05
N ASN A 14 -8.92 -7.18 -24.88
CA ASN A 14 -10.04 -6.60 -24.17
C ASN A 14 -10.36 -7.40 -22.90
N CYS A 15 -10.81 -6.70 -21.85
CA CYS A 15 -11.36 -7.30 -20.65
C CYS A 15 -12.66 -8.07 -20.95
N GLU A 16 -12.76 -9.32 -20.51
CA GLU A 16 -13.93 -10.18 -20.76
C GLU A 16 -15.25 -9.57 -20.23
N PHE A 17 -15.21 -8.89 -19.08
CA PHE A 17 -16.39 -8.33 -18.41
C PHE A 17 -16.87 -6.98 -18.99
N CYS A 18 -15.96 -6.09 -19.40
CA CYS A 18 -16.30 -4.72 -19.80
C CYS A 18 -15.87 -4.33 -21.22
N GLN A 19 -15.21 -5.24 -21.94
CA GLN A 19 -14.75 -5.10 -23.33
C GLN A 19 -13.81 -3.91 -23.60
N GLN A 20 -13.26 -3.28 -22.55
CA GLN A 20 -12.25 -2.23 -22.66
C GLN A 20 -10.85 -2.80 -22.85
N ARG A 21 -9.99 -2.07 -23.57
CA ARG A 21 -8.60 -2.46 -23.84
C ARG A 21 -7.80 -2.56 -22.54
N GLN A 22 -7.25 -3.73 -22.25
CA GLN A 22 -6.41 -3.95 -21.07
C GLN A 22 -5.12 -3.10 -21.15
N GLN A 23 -4.79 -2.42 -20.06
CA GLN A 23 -3.56 -1.62 -19.91
C GLN A 23 -2.65 -2.31 -18.89
N LEU A 24 -1.34 -2.36 -19.17
CA LEU A 24 -0.34 -2.73 -18.18
C LEU A 24 0.06 -1.53 -17.33
N GLY A 25 0.01 -1.72 -16.00
CA GLY A 25 0.80 -0.96 -15.06
C GLY A 25 1.97 -1.81 -14.57
N GLY A 26 3.21 -1.36 -14.80
CA GLY A 26 4.40 -2.03 -14.27
C GLY A 26 5.70 -1.73 -15.03
N PRO A 27 6.83 -2.31 -14.59
CA PRO A 27 6.96 -3.22 -13.44
C PRO A 27 6.66 -2.52 -12.10
N ILE A 28 6.18 -3.29 -11.12
CA ILE A 28 5.90 -2.83 -9.75
C ILE A 28 6.63 -3.68 -8.71
N TRP A 29 6.77 -3.15 -7.50
CA TRP A 29 7.19 -3.94 -6.34
C TRP A 29 6.09 -4.94 -5.97
N ALA A 30 6.45 -6.23 -5.86
CA ALA A 30 5.52 -7.32 -5.59
C ALA A 30 5.67 -7.95 -4.19
N GLU A 31 6.72 -7.57 -3.45
CA GLU A 31 6.97 -8.03 -2.08
C GLU A 31 6.23 -7.16 -1.06
N SER A 32 6.30 -7.53 0.23
CA SER A 32 5.66 -6.76 1.31
C SER A 32 6.00 -5.27 1.23
N LEU A 33 4.98 -4.43 1.34
CA LEU A 33 5.09 -2.98 1.41
C LEU A 33 5.48 -2.48 2.81
N HIS A 34 5.28 -3.30 3.85
CA HIS A 34 5.48 -2.91 5.25
C HIS A 34 6.35 -3.93 6.00
N ASP A 35 7.31 -3.43 6.78
CA ASP A 35 8.01 -4.15 7.84
C ASP A 35 7.15 -4.10 9.12
N LYS A 36 6.60 -5.25 9.53
CA LYS A 36 5.72 -5.37 10.69
C LYS A 36 6.43 -5.03 11.99
N ASP A 37 7.62 -5.61 12.21
CA ASP A 37 8.41 -5.41 13.42
C ASP A 37 8.77 -3.93 13.58
N PHE A 38 9.03 -3.21 12.49
CA PHE A 38 9.26 -1.76 12.52
C PHE A 38 8.00 -0.96 12.90
N VAL A 39 6.83 -1.31 12.35
CA VAL A 39 5.55 -0.67 12.69
C VAL A 39 5.21 -0.88 14.17
N GLU A 40 5.37 -2.10 14.69
CA GLU A 40 5.17 -2.42 16.11
C GLU A 40 6.10 -1.62 17.03
N ARG A 41 7.39 -1.50 16.67
CA ARG A 41 8.35 -0.66 17.41
C ARG A 41 7.92 0.81 17.46
N ILE A 42 7.31 1.36 16.40
CA ILE A 42 6.79 2.73 16.38
C ILE A 42 5.55 2.87 17.25
N LEU A 43 4.58 1.95 17.18
CA LEU A 43 3.39 1.95 18.03
C LEU A 43 3.79 1.95 19.52
N SER A 44 4.68 1.03 19.92
CA SER A 44 5.24 1.01 21.29
C SER A 44 6.01 2.29 21.64
N ALA A 45 6.63 2.97 20.68
CA ALA A 45 7.30 4.25 20.92
C ALA A 45 6.32 5.41 21.11
N LEU A 46 5.15 5.40 20.46
CA LEU A 46 4.09 6.40 20.64
C LEU A 46 3.40 6.26 22.00
N GLU A 47 3.13 5.04 22.44
CA GLU A 47 2.55 4.77 23.77
C GLU A 47 3.46 5.25 24.91
N ARG A 48 4.78 5.01 24.78
CA ARG A 48 5.78 5.46 25.76
C ARG A 48 6.02 6.97 25.72
N ASN A 49 5.98 7.59 24.53
CA ASN A 49 6.18 9.02 24.37
C ASN A 49 4.84 9.77 24.39
N ASN A 50 4.35 9.99 25.62
CA ASN A 50 3.17 10.76 26.01
C ASN A 50 2.69 11.76 24.92
N SER A 51 1.42 11.61 24.49
CA SER A 51 0.84 12.14 23.24
C SER A 51 1.09 13.63 22.97
N LYS A 52 1.34 14.43 24.01
CA LYS A 52 1.76 15.84 23.93
C LYS A 52 3.05 16.08 23.13
N ARG A 53 3.90 15.06 22.92
CA ARG A 53 5.13 15.14 22.10
C ARG A 53 4.84 15.41 20.63
N PHE A 54 3.75 14.84 20.10
CA PHE A 54 3.36 14.94 18.69
C PHE A 54 1.87 15.25 18.57
N LYS A 55 1.51 16.42 18.04
CA LYS A 55 0.11 16.85 17.83
C LYS A 55 -0.71 15.91 16.92
N THR A 56 -0.06 14.95 16.27
CA THR A 56 -0.64 13.95 15.37
C THR A 56 -0.53 12.52 15.91
N ALA A 57 -0.15 12.32 17.18
CA ALA A 57 0.10 10.99 17.76
C ALA A 57 -1.08 10.02 17.52
N GLU A 58 -2.30 10.44 17.80
CA GLU A 58 -3.54 9.66 17.58
C GLU A 58 -3.74 9.28 16.11
N ARG A 59 -3.45 10.20 15.18
CA ARG A 59 -3.52 9.93 13.73
C ARG A 59 -2.46 8.92 13.30
N ILE A 60 -1.23 9.03 13.81
CA ILE A 60 -0.15 8.09 13.48
C ILE A 60 -0.50 6.70 14.02
N GLN A 61 -0.98 6.62 15.26
CA GLN A 61 -1.45 5.38 15.87
C GLN A 61 -2.55 4.72 15.03
N GLY A 62 -3.62 5.45 14.70
CA GLY A 62 -4.73 4.90 13.90
C GLY A 62 -4.32 4.41 12.51
N VAL A 63 -3.42 5.13 11.82
CA VAL A 63 -2.89 4.69 10.52
C VAL A 63 -2.03 3.44 10.66
N LEU A 64 -1.15 3.38 11.66
CA LEU A 64 -0.25 2.24 11.85
C LEU A 64 -0.98 0.98 12.35
N SER A 65 -2.02 1.13 13.19
CA SER A 65 -2.92 0.02 13.55
C SER A 65 -3.58 -0.57 12.30
N MET A 66 -4.14 0.26 11.43
CA MET A 66 -4.75 -0.20 10.17
C MET A 66 -3.72 -0.91 9.25
N VAL A 67 -2.46 -0.44 9.21
CA VAL A 67 -1.37 -1.11 8.49
C VAL A 67 -1.09 -2.52 9.05
N THR A 68 -1.18 -2.73 10.36
CA THR A 68 -1.02 -4.07 10.96
C THR A 68 -2.16 -5.02 10.61
N GLU A 69 -3.40 -4.51 10.43
CA GLU A 69 -4.58 -5.31 10.09
C GLU A 69 -4.58 -5.82 8.65
N VAL A 70 -4.26 -4.97 7.66
CA VAL A 70 -4.25 -5.36 6.23
C VAL A 70 -3.02 -6.15 5.80
N SER A 71 -2.02 -6.26 6.67
CA SER A 71 -0.84 -7.08 6.43
C SER A 71 -1.15 -8.55 6.70
N VAL A 72 -2.08 -9.11 5.92
CA VAL A 72 -2.44 -10.54 5.90
C VAL A 72 -1.21 -11.40 5.63
N LYS A 73 -1.20 -12.63 6.17
CA LYS A 73 -0.13 -13.63 5.96
C LYS A 73 -0.12 -14.17 4.53
#